data_AF-A0AB36X5Y1-F1
#
_entry.id   AF-A0AB36X5Y1-F1
#
_cell.length_a   1.000
_cell.length_b   1.000
_cell.length_c   1.000
_cell.angle_alpha   90.00
_cell.angle_beta   90.00
_cell.angle_gamma   90.00
#
_symmetry.space_group_name_H-M   'P 1'
#
loop_
_entity.id
_entity.type
_entity.pdbx_description
1 polymer ?
#
loop_
_entity_poly.entity_id
_entity_poly.type
_entity_poly.pdbx_seq_one_letter_code
_entity_poly.pdbx_strand_id
1 'polypeptide(L)'
;MTKVELTRFRIKKGKEAKAQEWMDFLNEHHADTVATMAGEKMYVESVFKEKNPDGYTYFYWYSVQGEGGNAVEESKSYIDKKHIEYWDECIDMEYKPVDMKLEENLIAPAVEKVIEKDA
;
A
#
# COMPACT_ATOMS: atom_id res chain seq x y z
N MET A 1 0.37 -2.38 -18.88
CA MET A 1 -0.58 -3.44 -18.47
C MET A 1 -0.83 -3.28 -16.99
N THR A 2 -2.05 -3.55 -16.50
CA THR A 2 -2.36 -3.40 -15.07
C THR A 2 -1.71 -4.51 -14.27
N LYS A 3 -0.98 -4.14 -13.21
CA LYS A 3 -0.31 -5.04 -12.28
C LYS A 3 -1.13 -5.14 -11.00
N VAL A 4 -1.37 -6.37 -10.53
CA VAL A 4 -2.07 -6.65 -9.28
C VAL A 4 -1.12 -7.35 -8.33
N GLU A 5 -0.93 -6.79 -7.15
CA GLU A 5 0.05 -7.27 -6.18
C GLU A 5 -0.55 -7.43 -4.79
N LEU A 6 0.02 -8.35 -4.02
CA LEU A 6 -0.25 -8.49 -2.60
C LEU A 6 1.06 -8.82 -1.89
N THR A 7 1.56 -7.89 -1.08
CA THR A 7 2.82 -8.08 -0.35
C THR A 7 2.58 -8.01 1.15
N ARG A 8 3.12 -8.98 1.87
CA ARG A 8 3.08 -9.02 3.33
C ARG A 8 4.34 -8.39 3.93
N PHE A 9 4.14 -7.41 4.81
CA PHE A 9 5.15 -6.75 5.62
C PHE A 9 4.96 -7.03 7.09
N ARG A 10 6.05 -7.29 7.82
CA ARG A 10 6.01 -7.48 9.27
C ARG A 10 6.12 -6.13 9.97
N ILE A 11 5.28 -5.91 10.96
CA ILE A 11 5.38 -4.75 11.86
C ILE A 11 6.41 -5.07 12.95
N LYS A 12 7.28 -4.11 13.25
CA LYS A 12 8.23 -4.18 14.37
C LYS A 12 7.47 -4.39 15.68
N LYS A 13 7.95 -5.30 16.54
CA LYS A 13 7.33 -5.54 17.85
C LYS A 13 7.27 -4.26 18.69
N GLY A 14 6.11 -4.01 19.27
CA GLY A 14 5.85 -2.81 20.08
C GLY A 14 5.50 -1.56 19.27
N LYS A 15 5.50 -1.63 17.93
CA LYS A 15 5.10 -0.52 17.04
C LYS A 15 3.67 -0.67 16.52
N GLU A 16 2.89 -1.65 16.99
CA GLU A 16 1.55 -1.95 16.49
C GLU A 16 0.58 -0.77 16.67
N ALA A 17 0.69 -0.02 17.78
CA ALA A 17 -0.11 1.17 18.01
C ALA A 17 0.26 2.30 17.02
N LYS A 18 1.55 2.46 16.71
CA LYS A 18 2.04 3.45 15.74
C LYS A 18 1.66 3.08 14.31
N ALA A 19 1.71 1.78 13.98
CA ALA A 19 1.23 1.26 12.71
C ALA A 19 -0.29 1.48 12.55
N GLN A 20 -1.06 1.43 13.63
CA GLN A 20 -2.48 1.80 13.58
C GLN A 20 -2.64 3.32 13.34
N GLU A 21 -1.90 4.15 14.07
CA GLU A 21 -1.90 5.62 13.87
C GLU A 21 -1.59 5.99 12.42
N TRP A 22 -0.67 5.28 11.76
CA TRP A 22 -0.38 5.45 10.35
C TRP A 22 -1.60 5.22 9.45
N MET A 23 -2.30 4.09 9.62
CA MET A 23 -3.50 3.80 8.84
C MET A 23 -4.62 4.78 9.14
N ASP A 24 -4.77 5.20 10.41
CA ASP A 24 -5.74 6.20 10.82
C ASP A 24 -5.43 7.55 10.14
N PHE A 25 -4.17 7.98 10.12
CA PHE A 25 -3.72 9.19 9.43
C PHE A 25 -4.07 9.16 7.93
N LEU A 26 -3.76 8.07 7.21
CA LEU A 26 -4.10 7.98 5.78
C LEU A 26 -5.61 8.01 5.54
N ASN A 27 -6.41 7.41 6.43
CA ASN A 27 -7.87 7.44 6.32
C ASN A 27 -8.46 8.81 6.67
N GLU A 28 -7.94 9.49 7.68
CA GLU A 28 -8.36 10.86 8.05
C GLU A 28 -8.03 11.86 6.94
N HIS A 29 -6.93 11.64 6.23
CA HIS A 29 -6.47 12.45 5.10
C HIS A 29 -6.82 11.85 3.73
N HIS A 30 -7.88 11.05 3.64
CA HIS A 30 -8.19 10.22 2.46
C HIS A 30 -8.14 10.95 1.11
N ALA A 31 -8.74 12.14 1.01
CA ALA A 31 -8.75 12.90 -0.24
C ALA A 31 -7.35 13.31 -0.70
N ASP A 32 -6.48 13.70 0.23
CA ASP A 32 -5.10 14.08 -0.06
C ASP A 32 -4.26 12.83 -0.38
N THR A 33 -4.50 11.71 0.31
CA THR A 33 -3.87 10.41 -0.01
C THR A 33 -4.25 9.92 -1.40
N VAL A 34 -5.53 9.95 -1.77
CA VAL A 34 -5.95 9.56 -3.13
C VAL A 34 -5.38 10.49 -4.19
N ALA A 35 -5.16 11.78 -3.88
CA ALA A 35 -4.57 12.72 -4.81
C ALA A 35 -3.11 12.41 -5.17
N THR A 36 -2.35 11.71 -4.32
CA THR A 36 -0.95 11.34 -4.62
C THR A 36 -0.86 10.14 -5.57
N MET A 37 -1.82 9.22 -5.49
CA MET A 37 -1.87 7.98 -6.27
C MET A 37 -1.84 8.18 -7.80
N ALA A 38 -2.39 9.28 -8.31
CA ALA A 38 -2.43 9.55 -9.75
C ALA A 38 -1.02 9.65 -10.38
N GLY A 39 -0.07 10.28 -9.67
CA GLY A 39 1.33 10.39 -10.13
C GLY A 39 2.08 9.05 -10.10
N GLU A 40 1.64 8.15 -9.24
CA GLU A 40 2.19 6.80 -9.05
C GLU A 40 1.55 5.78 -10.00
N LYS A 41 0.57 6.23 -10.82
CA LYS A 41 -0.31 5.34 -11.61
C LYS A 41 -0.93 4.24 -10.75
N MET A 42 -1.22 4.56 -9.49
CA MET A 42 -1.87 3.67 -8.54
C MET A 42 -3.38 3.84 -8.68
N TYR A 43 -4.10 2.76 -8.94
CA TYR A 43 -5.56 2.77 -9.12
C TYR A 43 -6.30 2.32 -7.86
N VAL A 44 -5.73 1.33 -7.17
CA VAL A 44 -6.25 0.82 -5.91
C VAL A 44 -5.07 0.55 -5.00
N GLU A 45 -5.17 1.03 -3.77
CA GLU A 45 -4.31 0.62 -2.66
C GLU A 45 -5.21 0.19 -1.51
N SER A 46 -4.89 -0.93 -0.88
CA SER A 46 -5.60 -1.40 0.30
C SER A 46 -4.64 -2.12 1.24
N VAL A 47 -4.71 -1.78 2.52
CA VAL A 47 -3.85 -2.38 3.54
C VAL A 47 -4.71 -3.19 4.50
N PHE A 48 -4.46 -4.50 4.58
CA PHE A 48 -5.10 -5.38 5.54
C PHE A 48 -4.16 -5.67 6.71
N LYS A 49 -4.71 -5.84 7.91
CA LYS A 49 -3.93 -6.13 9.12
C LYS A 49 -4.27 -7.51 9.67
N GLU A 50 -3.25 -8.30 9.98
CA GLU A 50 -3.38 -9.59 10.66
C GLU A 50 -2.58 -9.58 11.97
N LYS A 51 -3.16 -10.08 13.06
CA LYS A 51 -2.41 -10.50 14.25
C LYS A 51 -2.14 -12.00 14.11
N ASN A 52 -0.90 -12.35 13.80
CA ASN A 52 -0.54 -13.73 13.48
C ASN A 52 -0.25 -14.54 14.76
N PRO A 53 -0.54 -15.85 14.79
CA PRO A 53 -0.21 -16.73 15.92
C PRO A 53 1.27 -16.78 16.31
N ASP A 54 2.19 -16.40 15.42
CA ASP A 54 3.63 -16.31 15.73
C ASP A 54 4.00 -15.12 16.65
N GLY A 55 3.00 -14.31 17.02
CA GLY A 55 3.16 -13.17 17.92
C GLY A 55 3.59 -11.88 17.24
N TYR A 56 3.55 -11.81 15.91
CA TYR A 56 3.75 -10.57 15.15
C TYR A 56 2.45 -10.05 14.54
N THR A 57 2.43 -8.75 14.25
CA THR A 57 1.41 -8.13 13.41
C THR A 57 1.96 -7.97 12.00
N TYR A 58 1.11 -8.21 11.00
CA TYR A 58 1.45 -8.07 9.60
C TYR A 58 0.50 -7.09 8.90
N PHE A 59 1.06 -6.29 8.01
CA PHE A 59 0.31 -5.57 6.99
C PHE A 59 0.41 -6.29 5.66
N TYR A 60 -0.71 -6.34 4.95
CA TYR A 60 -0.84 -6.92 3.63
C TYR A 60 -1.22 -5.79 2.68
N TRP A 61 -0.27 -5.37 1.87
CA TRP A 61 -0.43 -4.29 0.91
C TRP A 61 -0.94 -4.87 -0.40
N TYR A 62 -2.20 -4.58 -0.72
CA TYR A 62 -2.81 -4.91 -1.99
C TYR A 62 -2.77 -3.67 -2.89
N SER A 63 -2.30 -3.84 -4.12
CA SER A 63 -2.32 -2.77 -5.11
C SER A 63 -2.82 -3.23 -6.48
N VAL A 64 -3.44 -2.28 -7.18
CA VAL A 64 -3.75 -2.35 -8.61
C VAL A 64 -3.14 -1.11 -9.24
N GLN A 65 -2.15 -1.27 -10.10
CA GLN A 65 -1.35 -0.15 -10.60
C GLN A 65 -0.94 -0.32 -12.06
N GLY A 66 -0.66 0.80 -12.72
CA GLY A 66 -0.15 0.87 -14.08
C GLY A 66 1.38 0.72 -14.15
N GLU A 67 1.94 0.88 -15.34
CA GLU A 67 3.39 0.88 -15.57
C GLU A 67 3.94 2.30 -15.65
N GLY A 68 5.14 2.52 -15.09
CA GLY A 68 5.86 3.79 -15.17
C GLY A 68 5.33 4.89 -14.26
N GLY A 69 4.71 4.51 -13.13
CA GLY A 69 4.39 5.44 -12.06
C GLY A 69 5.65 5.97 -11.36
N ASN A 70 5.56 7.17 -10.78
CA ASN A 70 6.63 7.70 -9.94
C ASN A 70 6.73 6.88 -8.65
N ALA A 71 7.94 6.75 -8.11
CA ALA A 71 8.13 6.16 -6.80
C ALA A 71 7.66 7.13 -5.71
N VAL A 72 7.04 6.60 -4.64
CA VAL A 72 6.53 7.42 -3.51
C VAL A 72 7.65 8.24 -2.87
N GLU A 73 8.89 7.72 -2.87
CA GLU A 73 10.09 8.36 -2.34
C GLU A 73 10.50 9.62 -3.11
N GLU A 74 10.05 9.77 -4.36
CA GLU A 74 10.31 10.96 -5.18
C GLU A 74 9.23 12.05 -4.98
N SER A 75 8.17 11.74 -4.21
CA SER A 75 7.06 12.65 -4.01
C SER A 75 7.44 13.85 -3.13
N LYS A 76 6.89 15.01 -3.50
CA LYS A 76 6.98 16.24 -2.68
C LYS A 76 5.79 16.40 -1.73
N SER A 77 4.77 15.55 -1.86
CA SER A 77 3.56 15.58 -1.03
C SER A 77 3.91 15.43 0.44
N TYR A 78 3.19 16.16 1.29
CA TYR A 78 3.34 16.01 2.74
C TYR A 78 2.79 14.66 3.22
N ILE A 79 1.77 14.13 2.54
CA ILE A 79 1.20 12.80 2.82
C ILE A 79 2.24 11.73 2.59
N ASP A 80 2.87 11.70 1.42
CA ASP A 80 3.83 10.66 1.05
C ASP A 80 5.08 10.71 1.93
N LYS A 81 5.56 11.91 2.27
CA LYS A 81 6.64 12.07 3.27
C LYS A 81 6.25 11.48 4.61
N LYS A 82 5.03 11.78 5.09
CA LYS A 82 4.55 11.27 6.37
C LYS A 82 4.33 9.76 6.33
N HIS A 83 3.85 9.25 5.21
CA HIS A 83 3.68 7.83 4.93
C HIS A 83 5.02 7.10 5.02
N ILE A 84 6.09 7.64 4.42
CA ILE A 84 7.45 7.09 4.50
C ILE A 84 8.00 7.15 5.93
N GLU A 85 7.76 8.24 6.68
CA GLU A 85 8.16 8.30 8.09
C GLU A 85 7.52 7.17 8.92
N TYR A 86 6.23 6.91 8.72
CA TYR A 86 5.56 5.79 9.39
C TYR A 86 6.09 4.44 8.93
N TRP A 87 6.35 4.29 7.63
CA TRP A 87 6.95 3.09 7.06
C TRP A 87 8.27 2.75 7.76
N ASP A 88 9.20 3.70 7.79
CA ASP A 88 10.52 3.54 8.40
C ASP A 88 10.44 3.23 9.90
N GLU A 89 9.48 3.85 10.60
CA GLU A 89 9.27 3.61 12.02
C GLU A 89 8.66 2.23 12.31
N CYS A 90 7.70 1.79 11.50
CA CYS A 90 6.82 0.65 11.82
C CYS A 90 7.22 -0.65 11.15
N ILE A 91 7.72 -0.62 9.90
CA ILE A 91 8.04 -1.83 9.14
C ILE A 91 9.37 -2.42 9.64
N ASP A 92 9.37 -3.74 9.82
CA ASP A 92 10.55 -4.51 10.20
C ASP A 92 11.38 -4.87 8.97
N MET A 93 12.40 -4.07 8.69
CA MET A 93 13.29 -4.24 7.54
C MET A 93 14.23 -5.45 7.64
N GLU A 94 14.37 -6.06 8.83
CA GLU A 94 15.11 -7.33 8.98
C GLU A 94 14.28 -8.53 8.52
N TYR A 95 12.96 -8.36 8.44
CA TYR A 95 12.06 -9.33 7.85
C TYR A 95 11.92 -9.09 6.36
N LYS A 96 12.31 -10.07 5.55
CA LYS A 96 12.09 -9.99 4.10
C LYS A 96 10.58 -9.94 3.79
N PRO A 97 10.09 -8.91 3.07
CA PRO A 97 8.72 -8.89 2.59
C PRO A 97 8.39 -10.13 1.76
N VAL A 98 7.12 -10.56 1.83
CA VAL A 98 6.66 -11.73 1.08
C VAL A 98 5.66 -11.29 0.03
N ASP A 99 6.11 -11.26 -1.22
CA ASP A 99 5.24 -11.09 -2.37
C ASP A 99 4.47 -12.39 -2.61
N MET A 100 3.15 -12.30 -2.56
CA MET A 100 2.30 -13.46 -2.79
C MET A 100 2.21 -13.77 -4.28
N LYS A 101 2.09 -15.06 -4.58
CA LYS A 101 1.79 -15.50 -5.93
C LYS A 101 0.32 -15.22 -6.24
N LEU A 102 0.08 -14.39 -7.24
CA LEU A 102 -1.25 -14.18 -7.81
C LEU A 102 -1.70 -15.47 -8.51
N GLU A 103 -2.70 -16.14 -7.96
CA GLU A 103 -3.28 -17.35 -8.58
C GLU A 103 -4.49 -17.02 -9.49
N GLU A 104 -5.24 -15.97 -9.17
CA GLU A 104 -6.40 -15.52 -9.94
C GLU A 104 -6.57 -14.00 -9.84
N ASN A 105 -6.97 -13.37 -10.95
CA ASN A 105 -7.35 -11.97 -11.01
C ASN A 105 -8.56 -11.79 -11.94
N LEU A 106 -9.69 -11.34 -11.40
CA LEU A 106 -10.94 -11.16 -12.14
C LEU A 106 -11.40 -9.71 -12.00
N ILE A 107 -11.23 -8.92 -13.06
CA ILE A 107 -11.66 -7.52 -13.11
C ILE A 107 -12.88 -7.43 -14.02
N ALA A 108 -13.96 -6.85 -13.53
CA ALA A 108 -15.17 -6.66 -14.33
C ALA A 108 -14.87 -5.70 -15.51
N PRO A 109 -15.38 -5.96 -16.74
CA PRO A 109 -15.07 -5.13 -17.91
C PRO A 109 -15.40 -3.64 -17.76
N ALA A 110 -16.38 -3.30 -16.90
CA ALA A 110 -16.71 -1.91 -16.62
C ALA A 110 -15.60 -1.19 -15.84
N VAL A 111 -14.91 -1.87 -14.93
CA VAL A 111 -13.81 -1.34 -14.12
C VAL A 111 -12.52 -1.28 -14.95
N GLU A 112 -12.23 -2.35 -15.71
CA GLU A 112 -11.07 -2.39 -16.59
C GLU A 112 -11.05 -1.21 -17.59
N LYS A 113 -12.21 -0.90 -18.19
CA LYS A 113 -12.37 0.28 -19.06
C LYS A 113 -12.12 1.62 -18.38
N VAL A 114 -12.30 1.73 -17.08
CA VAL A 114 -11.98 2.95 -16.33
C VAL A 114 -10.47 3.02 -16.13
N ILE A 115 -9.86 1.93 -15.65
CA ILE A 115 -8.41 1.82 -15.44
C ILE A 115 -7.63 2.09 -16.73
N GLU A 116 -8.04 1.51 -17.86
CA GLU A 116 -7.36 1.69 -19.15
C GLU A 116 -7.44 3.12 -19.70
N LYS A 117 -8.49 3.89 -19.37
CA LYS A 117 -8.59 5.29 -19.81
C LYS A 117 -7.60 6.19 -19.10
N ASP A 118 -7.19 5.80 -17.90
CA ASP A 118 -6.27 6.54 -17.04
C ASP A 118 -4.82 6.00 -17.13
N ALA A 119 -4.56 5.00 -17.98
CA ALA A 119 -3.26 4.31 -18.11
C ALA A 119 -2.24 4.99 -19.04
#